data_AF-A0A3N5X6U3-F1
#
_entry.id   AF-A0A3N5X6U3-F1
#
_cell.length_a   1.000
_cell.length_b   1.000
_cell.length_c   1.000
_cell.angle_alpha   90.00
_cell.angle_beta   90.00
_cell.angle_gamma   90.00
#
_symmetry.space_group_name_H-M   'P 1'
#
loop_
_entity.id
_entity.type
_entity.pdbx_description
1 polymer ?
#
loop_
_entity_poly.entity_id
_entity_poly.type
_entity_poly.pdbx_seq_one_letter_code
_entity_poly.pdbx_strand_id
1 'polypeptide(L)'
;MGESKRQLEAGGVSCEQLERDWALMGPANWQPKVDRDRVLLVAGKYDPIVTPRNVERLRDAWNPPAVHWYPTGHATIAVYNQDVKRDIFHFLQRQF
;
A
#
# COMPACT_ATOMS: atom_id res chain seq x y z
N MET A 1 -19.46 11.77 -11.96
CA MET A 1 -18.55 12.52 -11.06
C MET A 1 -19.03 12.30 -9.62
N GLY A 2 -18.18 11.80 -8.71
CA GLY A 2 -18.59 11.38 -7.36
C GLY A 2 -18.96 12.57 -6.46
N GLU A 3 -19.86 12.34 -5.50
CA GLU A 3 -20.39 13.37 -4.60
C GLU A 3 -19.30 14.08 -3.79
N SER A 4 -18.32 13.33 -3.27
CA SER A 4 -17.20 13.88 -2.49
C SER A 4 -16.35 14.87 -3.29
N LYS A 5 -16.14 14.62 -4.59
CA LYS A 5 -15.39 15.54 -5.45
C LYS A 5 -16.13 16.88 -5.57
N ARG A 6 -17.46 16.85 -5.76
CA ARG A 6 -18.28 18.07 -5.84
C ARG A 6 -18.26 18.86 -4.54
N GLN A 7 -18.28 18.19 -3.39
CA GLN A 7 -18.21 18.84 -2.07
C GLN A 7 -16.87 19.53 -1.85
N LEU A 8 -15.75 18.88 -2.23
CA LEU A 8 -14.42 19.49 -2.16
C LEU A 8 -14.31 20.71 -3.08
N GLU A 9 -14.78 20.60 -4.32
CA GLU A 9 -14.78 21.72 -5.27
C GLU A 9 -15.64 22.89 -4.77
N ALA A 10 -16.83 22.62 -4.23
CA ALA A 10 -17.69 23.65 -3.63
C ALA A 10 -17.06 24.31 -2.39
N GLY A 11 -16.20 23.59 -1.67
CA GLY A 11 -15.40 24.11 -0.56
C GLY A 11 -14.12 24.83 -0.98
N GLY A 12 -13.87 25.02 -2.29
CA GLY A 12 -12.68 25.69 -2.82
C GLY A 12 -11.42 24.82 -2.90
N VAL A 13 -11.54 23.50 -2.72
CA VAL A 13 -10.42 22.56 -2.83
C VAL A 13 -10.40 21.94 -4.22
N SER A 14 -9.38 22.27 -5.02
CA SER A 14 -9.18 21.65 -6.33
C SER A 14 -8.53 20.27 -6.21
N CYS A 15 -8.71 19.42 -7.22
CA CYS A 15 -8.00 18.14 -7.28
C CYS A 15 -6.48 18.32 -7.27
N GLU A 16 -5.96 19.35 -7.95
CA GLU A 16 -4.52 19.63 -7.97
C GLU A 16 -3.99 20.01 -6.58
N GLN A 17 -4.75 20.83 -5.83
CA GLN A 17 -4.40 21.19 -4.46
C GLN A 17 -4.37 19.95 -3.57
N LEU A 18 -5.39 19.10 -3.70
CA LEU A 18 -5.46 17.84 -2.94
C LEU A 18 -4.29 16.92 -3.28
N GLU A 19 -3.96 16.74 -4.56
CA GLU A 19 -2.83 15.92 -4.99
C GLU A 19 -1.49 16.43 -4.45
N ARG A 20 -1.28 17.75 -4.48
CA ARG A 20 -0.09 18.41 -3.96
C ARG A 20 0.05 18.21 -2.45
N ASP A 21 -1.02 18.43 -1.70
CA ASP A 21 -1.00 18.33 -0.24
C ASP A 21 -0.82 16.87 0.21
N TRP A 22 -1.48 15.92 -0.48
CA TRP A 22 -1.37 14.50 -0.15
C TRP A 22 -0.03 13.88 -0.56
N ALA A 23 0.68 14.49 -1.51
CA ALA A 23 1.97 13.98 -1.99
C ALA A 23 2.98 13.81 -0.84
N LEU A 24 2.95 14.69 0.16
CA LEU A 24 3.83 14.63 1.33
C LEU A 24 3.61 13.36 2.16
N MET A 25 2.38 12.86 2.23
CA MET A 25 2.01 11.68 3.02
C MET A 25 2.11 10.37 2.24
N GLY A 26 2.26 10.43 0.91
CA GLY A 26 2.32 9.26 0.04
C GLY A 26 3.65 8.51 0.17
N PRO A 27 3.71 7.27 0.71
CA PRO A 27 4.98 6.55 0.90
C PRO A 27 5.70 6.24 -0.42
N ALA A 28 4.96 6.09 -1.51
CA ALA A 28 5.51 5.88 -2.85
C ALA A 28 6.23 7.12 -3.44
N ASN A 29 6.14 8.28 -2.77
CA ASN A 29 6.87 9.49 -3.20
C ASN A 29 8.23 9.62 -2.49
N TRP A 30 8.59 8.64 -1.65
CA TRP A 30 9.81 8.64 -0.86
C TRP A 30 10.55 7.32 -1.01
N GLN A 31 11.86 7.33 -0.76
CA GLN A 31 12.66 6.11 -0.68
C GLN A 31 12.76 5.63 0.77
N PRO A 32 12.60 4.31 1.04
CA PRO A 32 12.82 3.78 2.37
C PRO A 32 14.29 3.96 2.77
N LYS A 33 14.53 4.28 4.06
CA LYS A 33 15.90 4.37 4.62
C LYS A 33 16.52 3.00 4.90
N VAL A 34 15.69 1.95 4.91
CA VAL A 34 16.12 0.57 5.08
C VAL A 34 16.36 -0.06 3.72
N ASP A 35 17.25 -1.05 3.68
CA ASP A 35 17.47 -1.85 2.48
C ASP A 35 16.15 -2.51 2.02
N ARG A 36 15.94 -2.61 0.71
CA ARG A 36 14.74 -3.25 0.13
C ARG A 36 14.60 -4.71 0.58
N ASP A 37 15.72 -5.39 0.82
CA ASP A 37 15.72 -6.79 1.27
C ASP A 37 15.25 -6.92 2.73
N ARG A 38 15.12 -5.78 3.43
CA ARG A 38 14.56 -5.63 4.78
C ARG A 38 13.13 -5.09 4.77
N VAL A 39 12.46 -5.12 3.61
CA VAL A 39 11.04 -4.76 3.48
C VAL A 39 10.24 -5.97 3.00
N LEU A 40 9.20 -6.31 3.75
CA LEU A 40 8.18 -7.28 3.33
C LEU A 40 6.88 -6.53 3.03
N LEU A 41 6.41 -6.59 1.77
CA LEU A 41 5.08 -6.12 1.41
C LEU A 41 4.10 -7.30 1.39
N VAL A 42 2.99 -7.17 2.11
CA VAL A 42 1.89 -8.16 2.14
C VAL A 42 0.63 -7.47 1.64
N ALA A 43 -0.06 -8.07 0.67
CA ALA A 43 -1.21 -7.45 0.01
C ALA A 43 -2.29 -8.46 -0.41
N GLY A 44 -3.54 -8.00 -0.43
CA GLY A 44 -4.68 -8.74 -0.96
C GLY A 44 -4.87 -8.49 -2.46
N LYS A 45 -4.94 -9.55 -3.27
CA LYS A 45 -5.15 -9.50 -4.73
C LYS A 45 -6.48 -8.88 -5.12
N TYR A 46 -7.48 -8.93 -4.23
CA TYR A 46 -8.84 -8.46 -4.47
C TYR A 46 -9.22 -7.32 -3.50
N ASP A 47 -8.24 -6.65 -2.92
CA ASP A 47 -8.47 -5.54 -1.98
C ASP A 47 -9.08 -4.33 -2.71
N PRO A 48 -10.32 -3.90 -2.38
CA PRO A 48 -10.93 -2.73 -3.01
C PRO A 48 -10.56 -1.41 -2.32
N ILE A 49 -9.93 -1.45 -1.13
CA ILE A 49 -9.57 -0.30 -0.31
C ILE A 49 -8.13 0.11 -0.65
N VAL A 50 -7.18 -0.80 -0.41
CA VAL A 50 -5.77 -0.63 -0.82
C VAL A 50 -5.56 -1.49 -2.05
N THR A 51 -6.00 -0.95 -3.19
CA THR A 51 -6.01 -1.68 -4.46
C THR A 51 -4.63 -2.24 -4.86
N PRO A 52 -4.57 -3.34 -5.64
CA PRO A 52 -3.32 -3.85 -6.18
C PRO A 52 -2.48 -2.77 -6.89
N ARG A 53 -3.12 -1.83 -7.58
CA ARG A 53 -2.47 -0.68 -8.20
C ARG A 53 -1.73 0.22 -7.19
N ASN A 54 -2.28 0.42 -5.99
CA ASN A 54 -1.59 1.18 -4.94
C ASN A 54 -0.33 0.45 -4.47
N VAL A 55 -0.40 -0.87 -4.34
CA VAL A 55 0.73 -1.72 -3.93
C VAL A 55 1.81 -1.77 -5.01
N GLU A 56 1.42 -1.93 -6.27
CA GLU A 56 2.34 -1.90 -7.42
C GLU A 56 3.06 -0.55 -7.51
N ARG A 57 2.34 0.56 -7.36
CA ARG A 57 2.96 1.90 -7.31
C ARG A 57 3.99 2.03 -6.19
N LEU A 58 3.69 1.53 -4.99
CA LEU A 58 4.63 1.54 -3.88
C LEU A 58 5.85 0.67 -4.15
N ARG A 59 5.63 -0.55 -4.64
CA ARG A 59 6.69 -1.50 -5.01
C ARG A 59 7.64 -0.86 -6.04
N ASP A 60 7.10 -0.31 -7.11
CA ASP A 60 7.89 0.23 -8.21
C ASP A 60 8.70 1.46 -7.76
N ALA A 61 8.13 2.27 -6.85
CA ALA A 61 8.84 3.39 -6.26
C ALA A 61 10.03 2.96 -5.39
N TRP A 62 9.95 1.81 -4.71
CA TRP A 62 10.93 1.38 -3.70
C TRP A 62 12.01 0.42 -4.24
N ASN A 63 12.32 0.48 -5.54
CA ASN A 63 13.25 -0.42 -6.23
C ASN A 63 12.84 -1.91 -6.08
N PRO A 64 11.91 -2.37 -6.94
CA PRO A 64 10.94 -3.45 -6.72
C PRO A 64 11.24 -4.45 -5.59
N PRO A 65 10.73 -4.25 -4.35
CA PRO A 65 10.75 -5.28 -3.32
C PRO A 65 9.79 -6.42 -3.66
N ALA A 66 9.99 -7.58 -3.03
CA ALA A 66 9.06 -8.70 -3.16
C ALA A 66 7.71 -8.36 -2.53
N VAL A 67 6.62 -8.75 -3.21
CA VAL A 67 5.25 -8.63 -2.69
C VAL A 67 4.67 -10.02 -2.49
N HIS A 68 4.23 -10.30 -1.26
CA HIS A 68 3.50 -11.50 -0.91
C HIS A 68 2.00 -11.25 -1.11
N TRP A 69 1.47 -11.82 -2.19
CA TRP A 69 0.06 -11.68 -2.58
C TRP A 69 -0.80 -12.80 -1.99
N TYR A 70 -1.86 -12.41 -1.30
CA TYR A 70 -2.90 -13.30 -0.80
C TYR A 70 -4.16 -13.17 -1.67
N PRO A 71 -4.89 -14.26 -1.98
CA PRO A 71 -6.12 -14.23 -2.78
C PRO A 71 -7.31 -13.70 -1.96
N THR A 72 -7.19 -12.50 -1.39
CA THR A 72 -8.13 -11.90 -0.44
C THR A 72 -8.44 -10.46 -0.77
N GLY A 73 -9.51 -9.94 -0.15
CA GLY A 73 -9.75 -8.51 0.00
C GLY A 73 -9.10 -7.96 1.27
N HIS A 74 -9.42 -6.70 1.61
CA HIS A 74 -8.82 -6.00 2.74
C HIS A 74 -9.03 -6.71 4.08
N ALA A 75 -10.29 -6.91 4.47
CA ALA A 75 -10.63 -7.51 5.75
C ALA A 75 -10.48 -9.05 5.74
N THR A 76 -10.67 -9.69 4.58
CA THR A 76 -10.64 -11.16 4.48
C THR A 76 -9.22 -11.73 4.54
N ILE A 77 -8.18 -10.89 4.50
CA ILE A 77 -6.81 -11.32 4.84
C ILE A 77 -6.72 -11.91 6.25
N ALA A 78 -7.62 -11.53 7.16
CA ALA A 78 -7.70 -12.09 8.52
C ALA A 78 -7.99 -13.61 8.53
N VAL A 79 -8.63 -14.15 7.49
CA VAL A 79 -8.84 -15.60 7.34
C VAL A 79 -7.49 -16.32 7.13
N TYR A 80 -6.52 -15.64 6.53
CA TYR A 80 -5.16 -16.14 6.26
C TYR A 80 -4.17 -15.78 7.38
N ASN A 81 -4.66 -15.42 8.56
CA ASN A 81 -3.82 -14.94 9.67
C ASN A 81 -2.66 -15.90 10.01
N GLN A 82 -2.88 -17.21 9.98
CA GLN A 82 -1.81 -18.18 10.27
C GLN A 82 -0.73 -18.19 9.20
N ASP A 83 -1.11 -18.13 7.92
CA ASP A 83 -0.17 -18.06 6.80
C ASP A 83 0.60 -16.73 6.81
N VAL A 84 -0.10 -15.61 7.03
CA VAL A 84 0.53 -14.28 7.13
C VAL A 84 1.54 -14.25 8.28
N LYS A 85 1.19 -14.79 9.45
CA LYS A 85 2.12 -14.90 10.59
C LYS A 85 3.35 -15.73 10.25
N ARG A 86 3.17 -16.88 9.59
CA ARG A 86 4.28 -17.74 9.15
C ARG A 86 5.22 -16.96 8.22
N ASP A 87 4.68 -16.27 7.23
CA ASP A 87 5.47 -15.53 6.24
C ASP A 87 6.23 -14.36 6.89
N ILE A 88 5.59 -13.63 7.82
CA ILE A 88 6.25 -12.59 8.62
C ILE A 88 7.40 -13.21 9.45
N PHE A 89 7.15 -14.34 10.11
CA PHE A 89 8.16 -15.00 10.92
C PHE A 89 9.36 -15.46 10.08
N HIS A 90 9.11 -16.11 8.95
CA HIS A 90 10.17 -16.51 8.01
C HIS A 90 10.95 -15.32 7.48
N PHE A 91 10.28 -14.20 7.17
CA PHE A 91 10.96 -12.99 6.75
C PHE A 91 11.89 -12.47 7.84
N LEU A 92 11.41 -12.36 9.08
CA LEU A 92 12.22 -11.90 10.21
C LEU A 92 13.43 -12.82 10.48
N GLN A 93 13.24 -14.15 10.43
CA GLN A 93 14.33 -15.11 10.61
C GLN A 93 15.44 -15.01 9.57
N ARG A 94 15.16 -14.47 8.37
CA ARG A 94 16.19 -14.26 7.34
C ARG A 94 17.02 -13.00 7.57
N GLN A 95 16.61 -12.13 8.49
CA GLN A 95 17.27 -10.84 8.77
C GLN A 95 18.17 -10.90 10.01
N PHE A 96 18.08 -11.96 10.82
CA PHE A 96 18.87 -12.21 12.03
C PHE A 96 19.66 -13.51 11.88
#